data_AF-A0A3Q3B446-F1
#
_entry.id   AF-A0A3Q3B446-F1
#
_cell.length_a   1.000
_cell.length_b   1.000
_cell.length_c   1.000
_cell.angle_alpha   90.00
_cell.angle_beta   90.00
_cell.angle_gamma   90.00
#
_symmetry.space_group_name_H-M   'P 1'
#
loop_
_entity.id
_entity.type
_entity.pdbx_description
1 polymer ?
#
loop_
_entity_poly.entity_id
_entity_poly.type
_entity_poly.pdbx_seq_one_letter_code
_entity_poly.pdbx_strand_id
1 'polypeptide(L)'
;MDTSQTWKLKRYGRFVQGAKQTGGGKPWQIFESKGDKPEIVLTLLGSGYLLVAQGQESLDAIALVFGPDAPRVQHKSDNLMFRFTVKGETRMIRMQFDGSSTAEAINQCSSAVEKLMEYVPVTALGVASVHPNQPPTEVPAPGTQVAQPLRKYILISKLALVFLYVQKCQKFTKWGSGEG
;
A
#
# COMPACT_ATOMS: atom_id res chain seq x y z
N MET A 1 17.56 13.27 -0.31
CA MET A 1 16.30 14.01 -0.52
C MET A 1 15.19 13.01 -0.37
N ASP A 2 14.38 13.10 0.68
CA ASP A 2 13.18 12.26 0.79
C ASP A 2 12.21 12.68 -0.30
N THR A 3 12.09 11.86 -1.34
CA THR A 3 11.11 12.06 -2.38
C THR A 3 9.75 11.65 -1.85
N SER A 4 8.74 12.48 -2.08
CA SER A 4 7.33 12.11 -1.87
C SER A 4 6.60 12.19 -3.19
N GLN A 5 5.63 11.30 -3.37
CA GLN A 5 4.73 11.33 -4.52
C GLN A 5 3.30 11.38 -4.05
N THR A 6 2.50 12.14 -4.76
CA THR A 6 1.13 12.47 -4.40
C THR A 6 0.18 12.18 -5.55
N TRP A 7 -0.97 11.61 -5.25
CA TRP A 7 -2.03 11.33 -6.21
C TRP A 7 -3.36 11.82 -5.67
N LYS A 8 -4.21 12.37 -6.54
CA LYS A 8 -5.57 12.76 -6.19
C LYS A 8 -6.50 11.56 -6.26
N LEU A 9 -7.40 11.47 -5.29
CA LEU A 9 -8.41 10.43 -5.21
C LEU A 9 -9.80 11.03 -5.39
N LYS A 10 -10.61 10.37 -6.20
CA LYS A 10 -12.04 10.65 -6.34
C LYS A 10 -12.82 10.10 -5.16
N ARG A 11 -12.42 8.90 -4.70
CA ARG A 11 -13.05 8.20 -3.60
C ARG A 11 -12.03 7.45 -2.76
N TYR A 12 -12.28 7.42 -1.46
CA TYR A 12 -11.55 6.61 -0.51
C TYR A 12 -12.53 5.82 0.36
N GLY A 13 -12.26 4.54 0.59
CA GLY A 13 -13.16 3.66 1.32
C GLY A 13 -12.43 2.84 2.36
N ARG A 14 -12.98 2.76 3.57
CA ARG A 14 -12.50 1.89 4.65
C ARG A 14 -13.51 0.80 4.94
N PHE A 15 -13.02 -0.42 5.10
CA PHE A 15 -13.87 -1.48 5.59
C PHE A 15 -14.01 -1.38 7.11
N VAL A 16 -15.25 -1.41 7.59
CA VAL A 16 -15.57 -1.36 9.03
C VAL A 16 -16.00 -2.75 9.46
N GLN A 17 -15.16 -3.44 10.24
CA GLN A 17 -15.52 -4.72 10.86
C GLN A 17 -16.47 -4.46 12.04
N GLY A 18 -17.59 -5.18 12.10
CA GLY A 18 -18.46 -5.17 13.28
C GLY A 18 -19.51 -4.06 13.34
N ALA A 19 -19.83 -3.37 12.24
CA ALA A 19 -21.00 -2.51 12.20
C ALA A 19 -22.25 -3.37 12.50
N LYS A 20 -22.80 -3.25 13.72
CA LYS A 20 -24.08 -3.85 14.10
C LYS A 20 -25.07 -3.47 12.99
N GLN A 21 -25.60 -4.47 12.31
CA GLN A 21 -26.56 -4.29 11.22
C GLN A 21 -27.89 -3.80 11.82
N THR A 22 -27.95 -2.55 12.27
CA THR A 22 -29.20 -1.91 12.69
C THR A 22 -29.84 -1.15 11.53
N GLY A 23 -29.54 -1.54 10.28
CA GLY A 23 -30.13 -0.90 9.10
C GLY A 23 -29.48 -1.20 7.76
N GLY A 24 -29.14 -2.47 7.46
CA GLY A 24 -28.76 -2.90 6.09
C GLY A 24 -27.63 -2.12 5.40
N GLY A 25 -26.80 -1.39 6.15
CA GLY A 25 -25.75 -0.53 5.62
C GLY A 25 -24.58 -1.33 5.07
N LYS A 26 -24.02 -0.89 3.93
CA LYS A 26 -22.81 -1.49 3.35
C LYS A 26 -21.65 -1.35 4.35
N PRO A 27 -20.77 -2.37 4.50
CA PRO A 27 -19.69 -2.40 5.50
C PRO A 27 -18.50 -1.48 5.16
N TRP A 28 -18.73 -0.41 4.41
CA TRP A 28 -17.71 0.51 3.91
C TRP A 28 -18.04 1.94 4.31
N GLN A 29 -17.12 2.58 5.02
CA GLN A 29 -17.11 4.02 5.21
C GLN A 29 -16.47 4.68 3.99
N ILE A 30 -17.24 5.47 3.24
CA ILE A 30 -16.80 6.08 1.97
C ILE A 30 -16.62 7.59 2.14
N PHE A 31 -15.48 8.09 1.68
CA PHE A 31 -15.12 9.50 1.55
C PHE A 31 -15.07 9.83 0.05
N GLU A 32 -15.67 10.96 -0.34
CA GLU A 32 -15.70 11.44 -1.73
C GLU A 32 -15.26 12.90 -1.79
N SER A 33 -14.51 13.27 -2.82
CA SER A 33 -14.06 14.65 -3.11
C SER A 33 -15.06 15.42 -4.00
N LYS A 34 -16.37 15.14 -3.86
CA LYS A 34 -17.42 15.73 -4.71
C LYS A 34 -17.98 17.04 -4.14
N GLY A 35 -18.21 18.03 -5.00
CA GLY A 35 -18.86 19.30 -4.65
C GLY A 35 -17.91 20.20 -3.85
N ASP A 36 -18.41 20.78 -2.75
CA ASP A 36 -17.63 21.67 -1.87
C ASP A 36 -16.71 20.90 -0.90
N LYS A 37 -16.64 19.57 -1.02
CA LYS A 37 -15.78 18.76 -0.17
C LYS A 37 -14.32 18.92 -0.59
N PRO A 38 -13.39 18.97 0.39
CA PRO A 38 -11.98 19.08 0.05
C PRO A 38 -11.49 17.85 -0.71
N GLU A 39 -10.43 18.06 -1.49
CA GLU A 39 -9.75 17.01 -2.23
C GLU A 39 -9.22 15.92 -1.28
N ILE A 40 -9.27 14.67 -1.75
CA ILE A 40 -8.67 13.54 -1.07
C ILE A 40 -7.32 13.28 -1.75
N VAL A 41 -6.24 13.29 -0.96
CA VAL A 41 -4.87 13.15 -1.47
C VAL A 41 -4.23 11.91 -0.84
N LEU A 42 -3.68 11.05 -1.71
CA LEU A 42 -2.82 9.94 -1.37
C LEU A 42 -1.36 10.40 -1.46
N THR A 43 -0.56 10.20 -0.43
CA THR A 43 0.86 10.55 -0.42
C THR A 43 1.70 9.35 -0.04
N LEU A 44 2.65 8.97 -0.89
CA LEU A 44 3.68 7.98 -0.58
C LEU A 44 4.98 8.70 -0.23
N LEU A 45 5.42 8.55 1.01
CA LEU A 45 6.69 9.07 1.50
C LEU A 45 7.82 8.08 1.21
N GLY A 46 9.01 8.59 0.87
CA GLY A 46 10.24 7.81 0.66
C GLY A 46 10.62 6.92 1.86
N SER A 47 10.17 7.30 3.06
CA SER A 47 10.29 6.50 4.28
C SER A 47 9.39 5.24 4.31
N GLY A 48 8.58 5.01 3.27
CA GLY A 48 7.66 3.87 3.18
C GLY A 48 6.37 4.08 3.98
N TYR A 49 5.87 5.31 4.06
CA TYR A 49 4.56 5.59 4.66
C TYR A 49 3.58 6.04 3.58
N LEU A 50 2.38 5.46 3.61
CA LEU A 50 1.26 5.84 2.77
C LEU A 50 0.27 6.65 3.61
N LEU A 51 0.11 7.92 3.29
CA LEU A 51 -0.79 8.84 3.95
C LEU A 51 -2.00 9.11 3.07
N VAL A 52 -3.18 9.15 3.67
CA VAL A 52 -4.43 9.59 3.01
C VAL A 52 -4.97 10.74 3.83
N ALA A 53 -5.23 11.87 3.17
CA ALA A 53 -5.79 13.06 3.82
C ALA A 53 -6.95 13.61 3.00
N GLN A 54 -7.90 14.27 3.66
CA GLN A 54 -8.95 15.04 3.03
C GLN A 54 -8.90 16.49 3.56
N GLY A 55 -8.45 17.42 2.72
CA GLY A 55 -8.19 18.79 3.16
C GLY A 55 -7.10 18.85 4.23
N GLN A 56 -7.44 19.34 5.43
CA GLN A 56 -6.53 19.38 6.59
C GLN A 56 -6.65 18.15 7.50
N GLU A 57 -7.63 17.28 7.25
CA GLU A 57 -7.87 16.09 8.07
C GLU A 57 -7.03 14.91 7.55
N SER A 58 -6.23 14.31 8.43
CA SER A 58 -5.57 13.03 8.12
C SER A 58 -6.61 11.92 8.27
N LEU A 59 -6.87 11.24 7.16
CA LEU A 59 -7.68 10.05 7.16
C LEU A 59 -6.81 8.90 7.70
N ASP A 60 -5.82 8.43 6.94
CA ASP A 60 -5.00 7.27 7.31
C ASP A 60 -3.51 7.55 7.21
N ALA A 61 -2.75 6.85 8.05
CA ALA A 61 -1.30 6.77 7.97
C ALA A 61 -0.87 5.30 8.10
N ILE A 62 -0.35 4.74 7.01
CA ILE A 62 -0.08 3.31 6.86
C ILE A 62 1.40 3.12 6.63
N ALA A 63 2.07 2.44 7.55
CA ALA A 63 3.45 2.01 7.34
C ALA A 63 3.46 0.85 6.34
N LEU A 64 4.22 0.98 5.26
CA LEU A 64 4.39 -0.08 4.24
C LEU A 64 5.42 -1.14 4.64
N VAL A 65 5.90 -1.09 5.88
CA VAL A 65 6.72 -2.13 6.50
C VAL A 65 5.77 -3.15 7.13
N PHE A 66 5.51 -4.22 6.41
CA PHE A 66 4.66 -5.30 6.89
C PHE A 66 5.50 -6.39 7.56
N GLY A 67 4.87 -7.08 8.52
CA GLY A 67 5.46 -8.26 9.15
C GLY A 67 5.50 -9.46 8.18
N PRO A 68 5.55 -10.71 8.69
CA PRO A 68 5.57 -11.89 7.84
C PRO A 68 4.37 -11.99 6.89
N ASP A 69 3.25 -11.36 7.25
CA ASP A 69 2.07 -11.24 6.40
C ASP A 69 2.23 -10.08 5.41
N ALA A 70 2.64 -10.41 4.18
CA ALA A 70 2.70 -9.42 3.11
C ALA A 70 1.30 -8.84 2.81
N PRO A 71 1.20 -7.52 2.55
CA PRO A 71 -0.06 -6.91 2.18
C PRO A 71 -0.48 -7.45 0.81
N ARG A 72 -1.79 -7.59 0.61
CA ARG A 72 -2.34 -7.91 -0.71
C ARG A 72 -2.82 -6.62 -1.35
N VAL A 73 -2.10 -6.20 -2.37
CA VAL A 73 -2.47 -5.06 -3.20
C VAL A 73 -3.06 -5.60 -4.49
N GLN A 74 -4.28 -5.18 -4.79
CA GLN A 74 -4.99 -5.50 -6.02
C GLN A 74 -5.32 -4.21 -6.73
N HIS A 75 -5.01 -4.10 -8.02
CA HIS A 75 -5.43 -2.96 -8.83
C HIS A 75 -6.28 -3.43 -10.00
N LYS A 76 -7.22 -2.60 -10.42
CA LYS A 76 -8.06 -2.79 -11.61
C LYS A 76 -8.47 -1.42 -12.13
N SER A 77 -8.06 -1.08 -13.36
CA SER A 77 -8.35 0.23 -13.96
C SER A 77 -7.85 1.37 -13.06
N ASP A 78 -8.71 2.34 -12.71
CA ASP A 78 -8.49 3.47 -11.81
C ASP A 78 -8.70 3.12 -10.32
N ASN A 79 -8.90 1.84 -9.98
CA ASN A 79 -9.17 1.40 -8.61
C ASN A 79 -8.00 0.60 -8.04
N LEU A 80 -7.66 0.90 -6.79
CA LEU A 80 -6.65 0.20 -6.00
C LEU A 80 -7.26 -0.27 -4.67
N MET A 81 -7.06 -1.53 -4.35
CA MET A 81 -7.46 -2.15 -3.08
C MET A 81 -6.21 -2.57 -2.33
N PHE A 82 -6.17 -2.24 -1.05
CA PHE A 82 -5.10 -2.63 -0.15
C PHE A 82 -5.70 -3.42 1.02
N ARG A 83 -5.25 -4.67 1.19
CA ARG A 83 -5.58 -5.53 2.33
C ARG A 83 -4.31 -5.79 3.12
N PHE A 84 -4.34 -5.49 4.41
CA PHE A 84 -3.17 -5.62 5.27
C PHE A 84 -3.59 -5.94 6.70
N THR A 85 -2.68 -6.56 7.46
CA THR A 85 -2.91 -6.92 8.86
C THR A 85 -2.07 -6.02 9.76
N VAL A 86 -2.69 -5.41 10.76
CA VAL A 86 -2.01 -4.62 11.79
C VAL A 86 -2.37 -5.21 13.15
N LYS A 87 -1.37 -5.68 13.91
CA LYS A 87 -1.56 -6.27 15.25
C LYS A 87 -2.63 -7.39 15.29
N GLY A 88 -2.71 -8.21 14.25
CA GLY A 88 -3.69 -9.31 14.15
C GLY A 88 -5.05 -8.91 13.56
N GLU A 89 -5.29 -7.63 13.30
CA GLU A 89 -6.53 -7.14 12.68
C GLU A 89 -6.34 -6.88 11.19
N THR A 90 -7.15 -7.54 10.35
CA THR A 90 -7.15 -7.29 8.91
C THR A 90 -7.93 -6.02 8.58
N ARG A 91 -7.23 -5.04 8.01
CA ARG A 91 -7.81 -3.82 7.46
C ARG A 91 -7.92 -3.93 5.94
N MET A 92 -8.98 -3.35 5.39
CA MET A 92 -9.16 -3.23 3.94
C MET A 92 -9.49 -1.79 3.59
N ILE A 93 -8.79 -1.26 2.61
CA ILE A 93 -9.03 0.08 2.06
C ILE A 93 -9.16 0.01 0.54
N ARG A 94 -10.02 0.86 -0.01
CA ARG A 94 -10.24 1.04 -1.45
C ARG A 94 -9.96 2.49 -1.81
N MET A 95 -9.28 2.68 -2.92
CA MET A 95 -8.94 3.99 -3.48
C MET A 95 -9.39 4.00 -4.93
N GLN A 96 -10.06 5.08 -5.33
CA GLN A 96 -10.33 5.37 -6.74
C GLN A 96 -9.58 6.65 -7.09
N PHE A 97 -8.69 6.56 -8.08
CA PHE A 97 -7.89 7.68 -8.54
C PHE A 97 -8.75 8.68 -9.30
N ASP A 98 -8.37 9.96 -9.19
CA ASP A 98 -9.01 11.04 -9.91
C ASP A 98 -8.22 11.41 -11.18
N GLY A 99 -8.90 12.05 -12.13
CA GLY A 99 -8.31 12.51 -13.38
C GLY A 99 -9.35 13.24 -14.23
N SER A 100 -8.90 14.10 -15.14
CA SER A 100 -9.79 14.83 -16.06
C SER A 100 -10.51 13.88 -17.04
N SER A 101 -9.96 12.67 -17.23
CA SER A 101 -10.56 11.59 -18.01
C SER A 101 -10.32 10.23 -17.35
N THR A 102 -11.09 9.22 -17.76
CA THR A 102 -10.88 7.83 -17.33
C THR A 102 -9.46 7.35 -17.63
N ALA A 103 -8.90 7.72 -18.79
CA ALA A 103 -7.54 7.35 -19.17
C ALA A 103 -6.50 7.97 -18.23
N GLU A 104 -6.68 9.25 -17.87
CA GLU A 104 -5.80 9.91 -16.91
C GLU A 104 -5.90 9.27 -15.52
N ALA A 105 -7.11 8.99 -15.02
CA ALA A 105 -7.29 8.33 -13.73
C ALA A 105 -6.62 6.94 -13.68
N ILE A 106 -6.68 6.19 -14.78
CA ILE A 106 -5.94 4.91 -14.92
C ILE A 106 -4.43 5.15 -14.89
N ASN A 107 -3.92 6.16 -15.60
CA ASN A 107 -2.48 6.46 -15.59
C ASN A 107 -1.98 6.87 -14.20
N GLN A 108 -2.77 7.68 -13.47
CA GLN A 108 -2.47 8.03 -12.08
C GLN A 108 -2.43 6.77 -11.20
N CYS A 109 -3.41 5.88 -11.32
CA CYS A 109 -3.44 4.60 -10.62
C CYS A 109 -2.20 3.73 -10.94
N SER A 110 -1.85 3.58 -12.22
CA SER A 110 -0.68 2.82 -12.67
C SER A 110 0.62 3.39 -12.10
N SER A 111 0.79 4.71 -12.14
CA SER A 111 1.99 5.37 -11.58
C SER A 111 2.11 5.17 -10.06
N ALA A 112 0.99 5.13 -9.34
CA ALA A 112 0.97 4.82 -7.91
C ALA A 112 1.33 3.35 -7.65
N VAL A 113 0.83 2.43 -8.47
CA VAL A 113 1.17 1.00 -8.38
C VAL A 113 2.66 0.78 -8.62
N GLU A 114 3.23 1.39 -9.67
CA GLU A 114 4.67 1.31 -9.98
C GLU A 114 5.54 1.71 -8.79
N LYS A 115 5.10 2.76 -8.09
CA LYS A 115 5.81 3.25 -6.91
C LYS A 115 5.59 2.42 -5.67
N LEU A 116 4.39 1.87 -5.48
CA LEU A 116 4.12 0.92 -4.41
C LEU A 116 4.94 -0.37 -4.54
N MET A 117 5.25 -0.81 -5.77
CA MET A 117 6.09 -2.01 -6.01
C MET A 117 7.51 -1.88 -5.42
N GLU A 118 8.01 -0.67 -5.17
CA GLU A 118 9.29 -0.44 -4.49
C GLU A 118 9.26 -0.86 -3.01
N TYR A 119 8.05 -0.92 -2.41
CA TYR A 119 7.85 -1.17 -0.98
C TYR A 119 7.13 -2.51 -0.70
N VAL A 120 6.18 -2.90 -1.56
CA VAL A 120 5.30 -4.05 -1.34
C VAL A 120 5.08 -4.84 -2.62
N PRO A 121 4.87 -6.17 -2.54
CA PRO A 121 4.47 -6.95 -3.72
C PRO A 121 3.05 -6.56 -4.14
N VAL A 122 2.89 -6.10 -5.38
CA VAL A 122 1.56 -5.80 -5.96
C VAL A 122 1.14 -6.95 -6.88
N THR A 123 -0.07 -7.48 -6.68
CA THR A 123 -0.65 -8.47 -7.59
C THR A 123 -1.49 -7.74 -8.63
N ALA A 124 -0.98 -7.64 -9.86
CA ALA A 124 -1.78 -7.21 -11.00
C ALA A 124 -2.83 -8.28 -11.30
N LEU A 125 -4.12 -7.94 -11.19
CA LEU A 125 -5.21 -8.85 -11.59
C LEU A 125 -5.34 -8.76 -13.12
N GLY A 126 -4.39 -9.38 -13.83
CA GLY A 126 -4.21 -9.12 -15.25
C GLY A 126 -3.40 -10.13 -16.05
N VAL A 127 -3.05 -11.31 -15.53
CA VAL A 127 -2.75 -12.52 -16.33
C VAL A 127 -2.94 -13.72 -15.39
N ALA A 128 -3.59 -14.78 -15.86
CA ALA A 128 -3.73 -16.02 -15.11
C ALA A 128 -2.35 -16.49 -14.61
N SER A 129 -2.18 -16.63 -13.30
CA SER A 129 -1.07 -17.39 -12.75
C SER A 129 -1.19 -18.82 -13.28
N VAL A 130 -0.35 -19.19 -14.24
CA VAL A 130 -0.23 -20.59 -14.67
C VAL A 130 0.25 -21.38 -13.46
N HIS A 131 -0.63 -22.23 -12.96
CA HIS A 131 -0.40 -23.12 -11.82
C HIS A 131 0.66 -24.17 -12.20
N PRO A 132 1.62 -24.53 -11.32
CA PRO A 132 2.78 -25.36 -11.67
C PRO A 132 2.52 -26.88 -11.72
N ASN A 133 1.40 -27.33 -12.28
CA ASN A 133 1.05 -28.77 -12.37
C ASN A 133 0.79 -29.25 -13.80
N GLN A 134 1.71 -28.99 -14.74
CA GLN A 134 1.68 -29.63 -16.05
C GLN A 134 2.89 -30.59 -16.16
N PRO A 135 2.69 -31.92 -16.31
CA PRO A 135 3.77 -32.89 -16.47
C PRO A 135 4.45 -32.78 -17.85
N PRO A 136 5.70 -33.28 -18.00
CA PRO A 136 6.63 -32.83 -19.02
C PRO A 136 6.46 -33.61 -20.32
N THR A 137 6.53 -32.93 -21.46
CA THR A 137 6.86 -33.59 -22.73
C THR A 137 7.82 -32.69 -23.51
N GLU A 138 9.06 -33.15 -23.52
CA GLU A 138 10.08 -33.04 -24.57
C GLU A 138 10.82 -31.69 -24.78
N VAL A 139 12.15 -31.79 -24.70
CA VAL A 139 13.25 -30.82 -24.90
C VAL A 139 14.11 -31.41 -26.03
N PRO A 140 14.89 -30.70 -26.90
CA PRO A 140 15.67 -29.44 -26.69
C PRO A 140 15.54 -28.38 -27.83
N ALA A 141 16.03 -27.14 -27.78
CA ALA A 141 17.42 -26.68 -27.50
C ALA A 141 17.47 -25.12 -27.25
N PRO A 142 18.64 -24.47 -27.05
CA PRO A 142 18.91 -23.61 -25.89
C PRO A 142 18.82 -22.10 -26.18
N GLY A 143 18.23 -21.35 -25.25
CA GLY A 143 18.28 -19.89 -25.22
C GLY A 143 18.49 -19.40 -23.79
N THR A 144 19.72 -18.97 -23.52
CA THR A 144 20.25 -18.26 -22.35
C THR A 144 19.23 -17.77 -21.31
N GLN A 145 19.10 -18.49 -20.18
CA GLN A 145 18.55 -17.95 -18.95
C GLN A 145 19.62 -17.13 -18.23
N VAL A 146 19.43 -15.81 -18.18
CA VAL A 146 20.17 -14.95 -17.25
C VAL A 146 19.51 -15.08 -15.88
N ALA A 147 20.11 -15.91 -15.03
CA ALA A 147 19.78 -15.98 -13.62
C ALA A 147 20.05 -14.63 -12.94
N GLN A 148 19.03 -13.99 -12.37
CA GLN A 148 19.22 -12.80 -11.54
C GLN A 148 19.76 -13.20 -10.15
N PRO A 149 20.93 -12.69 -9.73
CA PRO A 149 21.48 -13.05 -8.43
C PRO A 149 20.98 -12.14 -7.31
N LEU A 150 20.57 -12.79 -6.22
CA LEU A 150 20.93 -12.46 -4.84
C LEU A 150 20.65 -11.03 -4.30
N ARG A 151 19.37 -10.64 -4.17
CA ARG A 151 18.95 -9.51 -3.30
C ARG A 151 18.86 -9.85 -1.81
N LYS A 152 19.50 -10.93 -1.34
CA LYS A 152 19.47 -11.33 0.08
C LYS A 152 20.31 -10.43 1.01
N TYR A 153 21.35 -9.76 0.49
CA TYR A 153 22.34 -9.08 1.34
C TYR A 153 21.99 -7.64 1.76
N ILE A 154 21.03 -6.98 1.11
CA ILE A 154 20.65 -5.59 1.42
C ILE A 154 19.59 -5.52 2.55
N LEU A 155 18.85 -6.61 2.78
CA LEU A 155 17.77 -6.64 3.78
C LEU A 155 18.29 -6.63 5.22
N ILE A 156 19.46 -7.25 5.44
CA ILE A 156 20.05 -7.40 6.78
C ILE A 156 20.53 -6.03 7.31
N SER A 157 21.08 -5.19 6.44
CA SER A 157 21.58 -3.85 6.79
C SER A 157 20.46 -2.83 7.04
N LYS A 158 19.31 -2.94 6.37
CA LYS A 158 18.16 -2.05 6.63
C LYS A 158 17.40 -2.42 7.92
N LEU A 159 17.28 -3.71 8.25
CA LEU A 159 16.68 -4.17 9.52
C LEU A 159 17.46 -3.67 10.75
N ALA A 160 18.80 -3.71 10.69
CA ALA A 160 19.64 -3.21 11.79
C ALA A 160 19.47 -1.70 12.03
N LEU A 161 19.31 -0.91 10.96
CA LEU A 161 19.12 0.55 11.06
C LEU A 161 17.75 0.91 11.64
N VAL A 162 16.69 0.16 11.28
CA VAL A 162 15.34 0.33 11.84
C VAL A 162 15.31 -0.06 13.31
N PHE A 163 15.99 -1.13 13.72
CA PHE A 163 16.07 -1.53 15.13
C PHE A 163 16.75 -0.46 15.99
N LEU A 164 17.83 0.15 15.48
CA LEU A 164 18.49 1.27 16.14
C LEU A 164 17.62 2.53 16.18
N TYR A 165 16.84 2.82 15.13
CA TYR A 165 15.96 3.98 15.08
C TYR A 165 14.78 3.85 16.08
N VAL A 166 14.14 2.68 16.13
CA VAL A 166 13.03 2.40 17.07
C VAL A 166 13.52 2.43 18.53
N GLN A 167 14.69 1.87 18.83
CA GLN A 167 15.26 1.97 20.18
C GLN A 167 15.62 3.41 20.57
N LYS A 168 16.05 4.25 19.63
CA LYS A 168 16.35 5.66 19.90
C LYS A 168 15.08 6.48 20.16
N CYS A 169 13.99 6.23 19.42
CA CYS A 169 12.69 6.85 19.66
C CYS A 169 12.06 6.43 21.00
N GLN A 170 12.21 5.16 21.42
CA GLN A 170 11.70 4.71 22.72
C GLN A 170 12.51 5.24 23.93
N LYS A 171 13.79 5.58 23.76
CA LYS A 171 14.56 6.28 24.80
C LYS A 171 14.17 7.75 24.93
N PHE A 172 13.75 8.39 23.84
CA PHE A 172 13.36 9.81 23.85
C PHE A 172 12.02 10.04 24.56
N THR A 173 11.08 9.09 24.49
CA THR A 173 9.81 9.18 25.24
C THR A 173 9.95 8.93 26.75
N LYS A 174 11.10 8.44 27.22
CA LYS A 174 11.36 8.21 28.65
C LYS A 174 12.13 9.34 29.35
N TRP A 175 12.59 10.36 28.60
CA TRP A 175 13.29 11.53 29.16
C TRP A 175 12.37 12.76 29.34
N GLY A 176 11.11 12.69 28.90
CA GLY A 176 10.14 13.78 28.99
C GLY A 176 9.18 13.71 30.18
N SER A 177 9.53 12.99 31.25
CA SER A 177 8.76 12.96 32.49
C SER A 177 9.73 13.10 33.66
N GLY A 178 9.93 14.36 34.04
CA GLY A 178 10.82 14.86 35.07
C GLY A 178 10.59 16.36 35.20
N GLU A 179 9.40 16.71 35.68
CA GLU A 179 9.06 18.03 36.19
C GLU A 179 9.93 18.36 37.41
N GLY A 180 10.23 19.66 37.59
CA GLY A 180 10.43 20.28 38.91
C GLY A 180 11.76 20.05 39.62
#